data_AF-A0A087A1P6-F1
#
_entry.id   AF-A0A087A1P6-F1
#
_cell.length_a   1.000
_cell.length_b   1.000
_cell.length_c   1.000
_cell.angle_alpha   90.00
_cell.angle_beta   90.00
_cell.angle_gamma   90.00
#
_symmetry.space_group_name_H-M   'P 1'
#
loop_
_entity.id
_entity.type
_entity.pdbx_description
1 polymer ?
#
loop_
_entity_poly.entity_id
_entity_poly.type
_entity_poly.pdbx_seq_one_letter_code
_entity_poly.pdbx_strand_id
1 'polypeptide(L)'
;MNRNKRTAAVAPVIVTRKLVALAAAVALGSGLVAGAGAAAIVNHNSSSSQSQTGMGTPPGGMGGANTMSYDYTGSYSAALTADGKEVTSSDDTTATKSDQNAALAQNGGTLTIENATLTKSGDSDNADNNNFYGTNSISLTVGDGSKTVISGSKLTASSSGSNGVFATDSGTALVYNTTISTTSDNSRALDATYSGTILAGKVTASTKGDHSATAATDRGGGSVSVTDSTLSTAGSGSPLLYSTGDVQVNNVTGTASGSQIAGMEGYNTILISNSTLESTNTGKTGSDPIANGVIIYQSTSGDAESSTGEHATFQAKDSTLKSAITSGSMFYFTNTTADVVLNNTTLDFDTSKATLINASGNDSNNWGSAGSNGATVTFTGRDQTLEGDVTADTISSVDLYLLEGSTWTGAASITENSSATNGKTSDAPITVNVDGTSTWVVTKDTTISALNVASGGKIVDENGDTVTIVANGKTVVSGDSDITVTVTDSYSTTVDAGSDTELADETIDRSDFDSQFGTSTSWSMS
;
A
#
# COMPACT_ATOMS: atom_id res chain seq x y z
N MET A 1 -17.96 -3.52 84.16
CA MET A 1 -17.64 -4.79 84.86
C MET A 1 -17.98 -5.94 83.92
N ASN A 2 -16.98 -6.76 83.55
CA ASN A 2 -17.07 -8.12 82.95
C ASN A 2 -17.84 -8.31 81.62
N ARG A 3 -17.50 -9.24 80.70
CA ARG A 3 -16.35 -10.11 80.40
C ARG A 3 -16.66 -10.80 79.05
N ASN A 4 -15.61 -11.11 78.31
CA ASN A 4 -15.51 -12.05 77.17
C ASN A 4 -16.40 -13.32 77.21
N LYS A 5 -16.82 -13.80 76.02
CA LYS A 5 -16.36 -15.08 75.38
C LYS A 5 -17.09 -15.33 74.03
N ARG A 6 -16.36 -15.32 72.91
CA ARG A 6 -16.01 -16.46 72.00
C ARG A 6 -17.15 -17.43 71.60
N THR A 7 -17.39 -17.53 70.29
CA THR A 7 -17.68 -18.77 69.57
C THR A 7 -17.13 -18.66 68.14
N ALA A 8 -16.62 -19.77 67.62
CA ALA A 8 -15.86 -19.88 66.38
C ALA A 8 -16.66 -20.65 65.31
N ALA A 9 -16.42 -20.25 64.06
CA ALA A 9 -16.38 -20.98 62.78
C ALA A 9 -17.43 -22.06 62.45
N VAL A 10 -18.11 -21.89 61.30
CA VAL A 10 -18.04 -22.78 60.12
C VAL A 10 -18.36 -21.96 58.86
N ALA A 11 -17.52 -22.04 57.82
CA ALA A 11 -17.76 -21.44 56.50
C ALA A 11 -18.38 -22.48 55.54
N PRO A 12 -19.30 -22.10 54.64
CA PRO A 12 -19.72 -22.96 53.54
C PRO A 12 -18.88 -22.71 52.28
N VAL A 13 -18.41 -23.82 51.70
CA VAL A 13 -17.75 -23.92 50.39
C VAL A 13 -18.83 -23.81 49.31
N ILE A 14 -18.72 -22.81 48.43
CA ILE A 14 -19.45 -22.76 47.16
C ILE A 14 -18.48 -23.14 46.05
N VAL A 15 -18.79 -24.24 45.37
CA VAL A 15 -18.11 -24.74 44.19
C VAL A 15 -18.62 -23.98 42.97
N THR A 16 -17.81 -23.07 42.42
CA THR A 16 -18.09 -22.44 41.13
C THR A 16 -17.32 -23.21 40.04
N ARG A 17 -18.08 -23.85 39.13
CA ARG A 17 -17.55 -24.52 37.94
C ARG A 17 -16.88 -23.49 37.03
N LYS A 18 -15.58 -23.67 36.77
CA LYS A 18 -14.85 -22.96 35.71
C LYS A 18 -15.36 -23.47 34.35
N LEU A 19 -15.95 -22.59 33.55
CA LEU A 19 -16.04 -22.78 32.11
C LEU A 19 -14.66 -22.51 31.52
N VAL A 20 -14.11 -23.50 30.85
CA VAL A 20 -12.92 -23.37 30.00
C VAL A 20 -13.43 -22.85 28.65
N ALA A 21 -13.18 -21.58 28.36
CA ALA A 21 -13.32 -21.03 27.02
C ALA A 21 -12.03 -21.36 26.26
N LEU A 22 -12.14 -22.23 25.26
CA LEU A 22 -11.06 -22.57 24.34
C LEU A 22 -11.03 -21.45 23.28
N ALA A 23 -10.17 -20.46 23.46
CA ALA A 23 -9.88 -19.48 22.41
C ALA A 23 -8.90 -20.13 21.42
N ALA A 24 -9.36 -20.37 20.20
CA ALA A 24 -8.51 -20.76 19.08
C ALA A 24 -7.77 -19.51 18.59
N ALA A 25 -6.51 -19.36 19.01
CA ALA A 25 -5.58 -18.43 18.40
C ALA A 25 -5.12 -19.02 17.05
N VAL A 26 -5.54 -18.41 15.94
CA VAL A 26 -4.94 -18.66 14.63
C VAL A 26 -3.80 -17.64 14.50
N ALA A 27 -2.61 -18.05 14.91
CA ALA A 27 -1.38 -17.36 14.55
C ALA A 27 -1.05 -17.71 13.09
N LEU A 28 -1.19 -16.76 12.17
CA LEU A 28 -0.59 -16.84 10.84
C LEU A 28 0.90 -16.51 10.97
N GLY A 29 1.64 -17.45 11.56
CA GLY A 29 3.10 -17.41 11.61
C GLY A 29 3.70 -17.78 10.26
N SER A 30 4.42 -16.82 9.67
CA SER A 30 5.76 -16.97 9.11
C SER A 30 6.08 -18.33 8.44
N GLY A 31 6.15 -18.30 7.10
CA GLY A 31 6.68 -19.41 6.30
C GLY A 31 8.16 -19.67 6.59
N LEU A 32 8.44 -20.76 7.31
CA LEU A 32 9.75 -21.41 7.34
C LEU A 32 9.75 -22.57 6.33
N VAL A 33 10.65 -22.48 5.35
CA VAL A 33 10.88 -23.51 4.33
C VAL A 33 11.77 -24.63 4.89
N ALA A 34 11.32 -25.89 4.81
CA ALA A 34 12.21 -27.05 4.80
C ALA A 34 11.57 -28.30 4.13
N GLY A 35 12.01 -28.60 2.90
CA GLY A 35 12.36 -29.92 2.36
C GLY A 35 11.43 -31.15 2.49
N ALA A 36 10.85 -31.53 1.34
CA ALA A 36 10.73 -32.88 0.75
C ALA A 36 10.09 -34.06 1.53
N GLY A 37 9.00 -34.63 0.96
CA GLY A 37 8.69 -36.06 1.13
C GLY A 37 7.22 -36.48 0.92
N ALA A 38 6.95 -37.07 -0.26
CA ALA A 38 5.97 -38.15 -0.52
C ALA A 38 4.43 -37.91 -0.39
N ALA A 39 3.80 -37.84 -1.58
CA ALA A 39 2.68 -38.67 -2.07
C ALA A 39 1.38 -38.88 -1.25
N ALA A 40 0.29 -38.33 -1.82
CA ALA A 40 -0.99 -38.95 -2.20
C ALA A 40 -1.90 -39.62 -1.13
N ILE A 41 -3.17 -39.22 -1.08
CA ILE A 41 -4.32 -39.90 -1.74
C ILE A 41 -5.62 -39.11 -1.45
N VAL A 42 -6.37 -38.87 -2.52
CA VAL A 42 -7.73 -38.32 -2.59
C VAL A 42 -8.74 -39.34 -2.08
N ASN A 43 -9.81 -38.90 -1.41
CA ASN A 43 -11.10 -39.57 -1.53
C ASN A 43 -12.27 -38.59 -1.49
N HIS A 44 -13.01 -38.59 -2.59
CA HIS A 44 -14.24 -37.87 -2.87
C HIS A 44 -15.44 -38.76 -2.48
N ASN A 45 -16.53 -38.17 -1.97
CA ASN A 45 -17.88 -38.64 -2.32
C ASN A 45 -18.98 -37.60 -1.98
N SER A 46 -19.54 -37.05 -3.06
CA SER A 46 -20.97 -36.85 -3.42
C SER A 46 -22.05 -37.20 -2.38
N SER A 47 -23.24 -36.60 -2.33
CA SER A 47 -24.00 -35.64 -3.17
C SER A 47 -25.33 -35.32 -2.46
N SER A 48 -25.96 -34.19 -2.75
CA SER A 48 -27.42 -34.11 -3.01
C SER A 48 -27.84 -32.70 -3.43
N SER A 49 -28.71 -32.65 -4.43
CA SER A 49 -29.28 -31.46 -5.05
C SER A 49 -30.73 -31.26 -4.61
N GLN A 50 -31.16 -29.99 -4.45
CA GLN A 50 -32.54 -29.56 -4.71
C GLN A 50 -32.61 -28.04 -4.92
N SER A 51 -33.59 -27.62 -5.70
CA SER A 51 -33.68 -26.39 -6.49
C SER A 51 -34.55 -25.27 -5.91
N GLN A 52 -34.22 -24.03 -6.31
CA GLN A 52 -35.09 -22.97 -6.89
C GLN A 52 -35.44 -21.69 -6.07
N THR A 53 -35.20 -20.56 -6.75
CA THR A 53 -35.79 -19.19 -6.68
C THR A 53 -35.19 -18.14 -5.72
N GLY A 54 -34.79 -16.99 -6.29
CA GLY A 54 -34.51 -15.74 -5.56
C GLY A 54 -33.46 -14.85 -6.25
N MET A 55 -33.87 -13.69 -6.79
CA MET A 55 -33.01 -12.65 -7.38
C MET A 55 -32.10 -11.97 -6.35
N GLY A 56 -30.85 -11.69 -6.76
CA GLY A 56 -30.19 -10.38 -6.55
C GLY A 56 -29.60 -10.07 -5.17
N THR A 57 -28.38 -10.51 -4.93
CA THR A 57 -27.36 -9.79 -4.13
C THR A 57 -25.99 -10.07 -4.76
N PRO A 58 -25.06 -9.09 -4.86
CA PRO A 58 -23.70 -9.39 -5.28
C PRO A 58 -23.02 -10.24 -4.19
N PRO A 59 -22.49 -11.43 -4.50
CA PRO A 59 -21.77 -12.24 -3.53
C PRO A 59 -20.29 -11.84 -3.58
N GLY A 60 -19.81 -11.17 -2.54
CA GLY A 60 -18.40 -10.79 -2.45
C GLY A 60 -17.94 -10.05 -1.20
N GLY A 61 -18.71 -10.01 -0.12
CA GLY A 61 -18.22 -9.50 1.16
C GLY A 61 -17.48 -10.59 1.93
N MET A 62 -16.20 -10.82 1.61
CA MET A 62 -15.31 -11.57 2.51
C MET A 62 -14.89 -10.63 3.64
N GLY A 63 -15.71 -10.54 4.69
CA GLY A 63 -15.36 -9.79 5.89
C GLY A 63 -14.20 -10.48 6.60
N GLY A 64 -13.00 -9.89 6.51
CA GLY A 64 -11.92 -10.09 7.48
C GLY A 64 -12.37 -9.69 8.89
N ALA A 65 -11.49 -9.82 9.88
CA ALA A 65 -11.79 -9.27 11.20
C ALA A 65 -12.10 -7.76 11.05
N ASN A 66 -13.09 -7.23 11.78
CA ASN A 66 -13.35 -5.79 11.78
C ASN A 66 -12.24 -5.11 12.59
N THR A 67 -11.12 -4.83 11.93
CA THR A 67 -9.88 -4.29 12.50
C THR A 67 -9.71 -2.79 12.24
N MET A 68 -10.77 -2.13 11.75
CA MET A 68 -10.72 -0.69 11.44
C MET A 68 -10.95 0.20 12.67
N SER A 69 -11.31 -0.37 13.83
CA SER A 69 -11.47 0.36 15.09
C SER A 69 -10.32 0.05 16.04
N TYR A 70 -9.78 1.08 16.70
CA TYR A 70 -8.75 0.90 17.71
C TYR A 70 -9.27 0.06 18.88
N ASP A 71 -8.59 -1.07 19.16
CA ASP A 71 -9.05 -2.09 20.10
C ASP A 71 -7.95 -2.56 21.08
N TYR A 72 -6.87 -1.79 21.22
CA TYR A 72 -5.80 -2.13 22.14
C TYR A 72 -6.28 -2.11 23.60
N THR A 73 -6.05 -3.20 24.33
CA THR A 73 -6.41 -3.34 25.75
C THR A 73 -5.21 -3.45 26.69
N GLY A 74 -4.00 -3.36 26.14
CA GLY A 74 -2.76 -3.39 26.90
C GLY A 74 -2.43 -2.06 27.58
N SER A 75 -1.18 -1.92 28.02
CA SER A 75 -0.69 -0.69 28.66
C SER A 75 0.65 -0.29 28.08
N TYR A 76 0.83 1.00 27.84
CA TYR A 76 2.09 1.54 27.37
C TYR A 76 3.06 1.85 28.51
N SER A 77 4.35 1.70 28.23
CA SER A 77 5.42 2.14 29.11
C SER A 77 6.53 2.80 28.30
N ALA A 78 7.23 3.78 28.89
CA ALA A 78 8.36 4.43 28.24
C ALA A 78 9.44 4.87 29.23
N ALA A 79 10.61 5.23 28.73
CA ALA A 79 11.66 5.86 29.52
C ALA A 79 11.40 7.37 29.73
N LEU A 80 10.85 8.04 28.71
CA LEU A 80 10.41 9.44 28.73
C LEU A 80 8.91 9.51 28.41
N THR A 81 8.13 10.24 29.20
CA THR A 81 6.67 10.28 29.05
C THR A 81 6.07 11.66 29.25
N ALA A 82 5.20 12.07 28.31
CA ALA A 82 4.21 13.12 28.47
C ALA A 82 2.82 12.49 28.60
N ASP A 83 2.19 12.63 29.76
CA ASP A 83 0.88 12.03 30.06
C ASP A 83 -0.06 13.13 30.55
N GLY A 84 -0.98 13.56 29.67
CA GLY A 84 -1.92 14.66 29.93
C GLY A 84 -1.27 16.01 30.27
N LYS A 85 0.00 16.19 29.89
CA LYS A 85 0.80 17.38 30.16
C LYS A 85 1.83 17.64 29.07
N GLU A 86 2.39 18.84 29.07
CA GLU A 86 3.52 19.20 28.22
C GLU A 86 4.85 18.79 28.89
N VAL A 87 5.76 18.21 28.10
CA VAL A 87 7.13 17.86 28.51
C VAL A 87 8.08 18.22 27.38
N THR A 88 9.17 18.89 27.70
CA THR A 88 10.27 19.17 26.76
C THR A 88 11.54 18.49 27.25
N SER A 89 12.29 17.86 26.35
CA SER A 89 13.56 17.22 26.64
C SER A 89 14.58 17.46 25.52
N SER A 90 15.84 17.68 25.93
CA SER A 90 17.01 17.62 25.06
C SER A 90 17.99 16.54 25.48
N ASP A 91 17.59 15.68 26.43
CA ASP A 91 18.45 14.67 27.02
C ASP A 91 18.39 13.36 26.22
N ASP A 92 19.53 12.68 26.12
CA ASP A 92 19.60 11.35 25.54
C ASP A 92 18.75 10.36 26.35
N THR A 93 17.94 9.57 25.63
CA THR A 93 17.00 8.62 26.22
C THR A 93 17.29 7.22 25.70
N THR A 94 17.35 6.24 26.60
CA THR A 94 17.58 4.83 26.25
C THR A 94 16.51 3.93 26.86
N ALA A 95 15.91 3.06 26.03
CA ALA A 95 15.01 2.00 26.47
C ALA A 95 15.55 0.62 26.06
N THR A 96 15.87 -0.20 27.05
CA THR A 96 16.48 -1.53 26.86
C THR A 96 15.57 -2.68 27.22
N LYS A 97 14.41 -2.40 27.84
CA LYS A 97 13.43 -3.41 28.22
C LYS A 97 12.54 -3.75 27.02
N SER A 98 12.06 -5.00 27.02
CA SER A 98 11.04 -5.45 26.07
C SER A 98 9.76 -4.63 26.23
N ASP A 99 9.14 -4.29 25.11
CA ASP A 99 7.92 -3.47 24.95
C ASP A 99 7.90 -2.09 25.61
N GLN A 100 9.02 -1.66 26.19
CA GLN A 100 9.18 -0.30 26.69
C GLN A 100 9.59 0.63 25.54
N ASN A 101 8.77 1.62 25.25
CA ASN A 101 9.12 2.68 24.30
C ASN A 101 10.28 3.56 24.84
N ALA A 102 11.03 4.24 23.98
CA ALA A 102 11.97 5.25 24.50
C ALA A 102 11.20 6.52 24.93
N ALA A 103 10.29 6.99 24.09
CA ALA A 103 9.44 8.16 24.32
C ALA A 103 7.96 7.82 24.11
N LEU A 104 7.09 8.44 24.90
CA LEU A 104 5.63 8.28 24.85
C LEU A 104 4.90 9.59 25.11
N ALA A 105 4.00 9.98 24.21
CA ALA A 105 2.99 11.00 24.45
C ALA A 105 1.59 10.35 24.44
N GLN A 106 0.82 10.56 25.51
CA GLN A 106 -0.51 9.95 25.69
C GLN A 106 -1.48 10.85 26.46
N ASN A 107 -2.78 10.51 26.41
CA ASN A 107 -3.86 11.16 27.16
C ASN A 107 -3.92 12.69 26.95
N GLY A 108 -3.67 13.17 25.73
CA GLY A 108 -3.62 14.61 25.43
C GLY A 108 -2.29 15.28 25.83
N GLY A 109 -1.25 14.49 26.12
CA GLY A 109 0.08 15.00 26.44
C GLY A 109 0.83 15.47 25.20
N THR A 110 1.68 16.50 25.37
CA THR A 110 2.60 16.96 24.32
C THR A 110 4.04 16.71 24.73
N LEU A 111 4.80 15.97 23.93
CA LEU A 111 6.21 15.70 24.14
C LEU A 111 7.07 16.38 23.08
N THR A 112 7.92 17.31 23.48
CA THR A 112 8.89 17.97 22.60
C THR A 112 10.30 17.44 22.86
N ILE A 113 10.98 16.98 21.81
CA ILE A 113 12.32 16.40 21.84
C ILE A 113 13.21 17.16 20.87
N GLU A 114 14.26 17.80 21.39
CA GLU A 114 15.14 18.67 20.59
C GLU A 114 16.61 18.28 20.76
N ASN A 115 17.30 18.09 19.64
CA ASN A 115 18.75 17.84 19.61
C ASN A 115 19.20 16.66 20.50
N ALA A 116 18.39 15.61 20.60
CA ALA A 116 18.62 14.47 21.48
C ALA A 116 18.91 13.17 20.71
N THR A 117 19.53 12.19 21.38
CA THR A 117 19.64 10.82 20.89
C THR A 117 18.66 9.90 21.62
N LEU A 118 17.78 9.23 20.89
CA LEU A 118 16.89 8.19 21.43
C LEU A 118 17.34 6.82 20.94
N THR A 119 17.61 5.91 21.88
CA THR A 119 18.10 4.56 21.58
C THR A 119 17.14 3.49 22.12
N LYS A 120 16.75 2.56 21.25
CA LYS A 120 15.91 1.40 21.60
C LYS A 120 16.66 0.10 21.29
N SER A 121 16.74 -0.79 22.28
CA SER A 121 17.48 -2.07 22.12
C SER A 121 16.83 -3.29 22.74
N GLY A 122 15.67 -3.15 23.40
CA GLY A 122 14.89 -4.31 23.87
C GLY A 122 13.94 -4.80 22.79
N ASP A 123 13.86 -6.09 22.55
CA ASP A 123 12.96 -6.67 21.54
C ASP A 123 11.48 -6.58 21.94
N SER A 124 10.61 -6.48 20.93
CA SER A 124 9.18 -6.68 21.10
C SER A 124 8.92 -8.13 21.50
N ASP A 125 7.96 -8.37 22.39
CA ASP A 125 7.49 -9.74 22.68
C ASP A 125 6.30 -10.17 21.80
N ASN A 126 5.71 -9.22 21.05
CA ASN A 126 4.51 -9.43 20.26
C ASN A 126 4.52 -8.56 18.99
N ALA A 127 4.66 -9.22 17.84
CA ALA A 127 4.72 -8.59 16.52
C ALA A 127 3.48 -7.73 16.21
N ASP A 128 2.28 -8.23 16.50
CA ASP A 128 1.04 -7.51 16.25
C ASP A 128 0.97 -6.24 17.09
N ASN A 129 1.41 -6.31 18.36
CA ASN A 129 1.36 -5.15 19.23
C ASN A 129 2.27 -4.02 18.75
N ASN A 130 3.49 -4.34 18.30
CA ASN A 130 4.38 -3.32 17.77
C ASN A 130 3.92 -2.80 16.40
N ASN A 131 3.39 -3.66 15.53
CA ASN A 131 2.98 -3.27 14.18
C ASN A 131 1.69 -2.45 14.18
N PHE A 132 0.75 -2.71 15.09
CA PHE A 132 -0.57 -2.08 15.04
C PHE A 132 -0.80 -1.04 16.15
N TYR A 133 -0.18 -1.22 17.32
CA TYR A 133 -0.40 -0.33 18.48
C TYR A 133 0.86 0.42 18.93
N GLY A 134 1.97 0.24 18.22
CA GLY A 134 3.19 1.02 18.42
C GLY A 134 3.96 0.71 19.70
N THR A 135 3.67 -0.41 20.37
CA THR A 135 4.52 -0.87 21.47
C THR A 135 5.96 -1.04 20.98
N ASN A 136 6.92 -0.92 21.89
CA ASN A 136 8.33 -1.15 21.59
C ASN A 136 8.99 -0.14 20.59
N SER A 137 8.32 0.97 20.27
CA SER A 137 8.82 2.03 19.39
C SER A 137 9.91 2.90 20.06
N ILE A 138 10.71 3.59 19.25
CA ILE A 138 11.58 4.65 19.77
C ILE A 138 10.70 5.80 20.28
N SER A 139 9.74 6.27 19.47
CA SER A 139 8.75 7.26 19.89
C SER A 139 7.34 6.80 19.55
N LEU A 140 6.44 6.78 20.54
CA LEU A 140 5.02 6.51 20.36
C LEU A 140 4.19 7.74 20.74
N THR A 141 3.26 8.13 19.86
CA THR A 141 2.18 9.07 20.15
C THR A 141 0.84 8.36 20.04
N VAL A 142 0.04 8.39 21.10
CA VAL A 142 -1.23 7.64 21.15
C VAL A 142 -2.37 8.46 21.73
N GLY A 143 -3.54 8.38 21.08
CA GLY A 143 -4.78 8.99 21.54
C GLY A 143 -4.99 10.41 21.02
N ASP A 144 -6.26 10.75 20.81
CA ASP A 144 -6.70 12.08 20.40
C ASP A 144 -6.12 13.20 21.30
N GLY A 145 -5.69 14.28 20.67
CA GLY A 145 -5.02 15.42 21.31
C GLY A 145 -3.59 15.15 21.81
N SER A 146 -3.06 13.92 21.75
CA SER A 146 -1.66 13.66 22.07
C SER A 146 -0.75 14.06 20.92
N LYS A 147 0.38 14.71 21.24
CA LYS A 147 1.32 15.24 20.25
C LYS A 147 2.77 14.93 20.60
N THR A 148 3.57 14.52 19.63
CA THR A 148 5.03 14.50 19.76
C THR A 148 5.67 15.42 18.74
N VAL A 149 6.64 16.24 19.15
CA VAL A 149 7.43 17.12 18.28
C VAL A 149 8.89 16.72 18.42
N ILE A 150 9.53 16.26 17.35
CA ILE A 150 10.93 15.83 17.33
C ILE A 150 11.70 16.70 16.35
N SER A 151 12.78 17.35 16.82
CA SER A 151 13.63 18.15 15.94
C SER A 151 15.12 17.99 16.21
N GLY A 152 15.94 18.05 15.14
CA GLY A 152 17.40 18.04 15.25
C GLY A 152 17.98 16.76 15.88
N SER A 153 17.23 15.67 15.90
CA SER A 153 17.48 14.52 16.76
C SER A 153 17.98 13.29 16.00
N LYS A 154 18.47 12.29 16.74
CA LYS A 154 18.89 10.99 16.21
C LYS A 154 18.16 9.86 16.92
N LEU A 155 17.42 9.06 16.17
CA LEU A 155 16.64 7.93 16.65
C LEU A 155 17.26 6.64 16.11
N THR A 156 17.66 5.74 17.00
CA THR A 156 18.25 4.45 16.61
C THR A 156 17.61 3.27 17.33
N ALA A 157 17.23 2.23 16.59
CA ALA A 157 16.80 0.96 17.13
C ALA A 157 17.58 -0.22 16.52
N SER A 158 17.98 -1.16 17.39
CA SER A 158 18.60 -2.41 16.97
C SER A 158 17.77 -3.66 17.26
N SER A 159 16.66 -3.48 17.97
CA SER A 159 15.76 -4.54 18.41
C SER A 159 14.65 -4.83 17.41
N SER A 160 14.15 -6.07 17.41
CA SER A 160 12.99 -6.48 16.61
C SER A 160 11.73 -5.77 17.07
N GLY A 161 10.85 -5.41 16.14
CA GLY A 161 9.59 -4.74 16.44
C GLY A 161 9.77 -3.32 16.98
N SER A 162 10.86 -2.62 16.63
CA SER A 162 11.15 -1.28 17.15
C SER A 162 11.00 -0.21 16.08
N ASN A 163 9.76 0.24 15.90
CA ASN A 163 9.45 1.34 14.98
C ASN A 163 10.15 2.64 15.41
N GLY A 164 10.50 3.49 14.44
CA GLY A 164 11.16 4.77 14.70
C GLY A 164 10.21 5.76 15.36
N VAL A 165 9.29 6.31 14.59
CA VAL A 165 8.22 7.18 15.08
C VAL A 165 6.89 6.52 14.73
N PHE A 166 6.08 6.28 15.74
CA PHE A 166 4.77 5.66 15.63
C PHE A 166 3.68 6.61 16.12
N ALA A 167 2.60 6.73 15.35
CA ALA A 167 1.42 7.50 15.72
C ALA A 167 0.17 6.64 15.57
N THR A 168 -0.68 6.61 16.60
CA THR A 168 -1.87 5.75 16.60
C THR A 168 -3.02 6.32 17.39
N ASP A 169 -4.22 5.81 17.16
CA ASP A 169 -5.46 6.24 17.82
C ASP A 169 -5.65 7.77 17.74
N SER A 170 -5.53 8.32 16.54
CA SER A 170 -5.56 9.79 16.28
C SER A 170 -4.43 10.63 16.88
N GLY A 171 -3.37 10.01 17.42
CA GLY A 171 -2.18 10.74 17.89
C GLY A 171 -1.41 11.41 16.73
N THR A 172 -0.74 12.53 17.01
CA THR A 172 -0.01 13.30 15.98
C THR A 172 1.49 13.43 16.28
N ALA A 173 2.36 13.09 15.33
CA ALA A 173 3.80 13.30 15.44
C ALA A 173 4.32 14.27 14.37
N LEU A 174 5.07 15.28 14.80
CA LEU A 174 5.77 16.24 13.94
C LEU A 174 7.29 15.97 14.01
N VAL A 175 7.93 15.66 12.87
CA VAL A 175 9.33 15.23 12.83
C VAL A 175 10.13 16.09 11.87
N TYR A 176 11.13 16.83 12.36
CA TYR A 176 11.91 17.74 11.52
C TYR A 176 13.41 17.53 11.69
N ASN A 177 14.17 17.58 10.59
CA ASN A 177 15.64 17.58 10.62
C ASN A 177 16.20 16.45 11.51
N THR A 178 15.75 15.22 11.28
CA THR A 178 15.97 14.08 12.19
C THR A 178 16.49 12.88 11.43
N THR A 179 17.43 12.15 12.02
CA THR A 179 17.92 10.86 11.48
C THR A 179 17.25 9.70 12.20
N ILE A 180 16.69 8.76 11.45
CA ILE A 180 16.03 7.55 11.98
C ILE A 180 16.72 6.32 11.39
N SER A 181 17.18 5.41 12.24
CA SER A 181 17.78 4.14 11.82
C SER A 181 17.24 2.97 12.60
N THR A 182 16.64 2.00 11.92
CA THR A 182 16.21 0.72 12.49
C THR A 182 16.90 -0.43 11.76
N THR A 183 17.26 -1.51 12.47
CA THR A 183 18.05 -2.59 11.85
C THR A 183 17.41 -3.97 11.81
N SER A 184 16.40 -4.23 12.64
CA SER A 184 15.78 -5.55 12.79
C SER A 184 14.39 -5.58 12.16
N ASP A 185 13.79 -6.77 12.06
CA ASP A 185 12.51 -6.96 11.39
C ASP A 185 11.37 -6.19 12.10
N ASN A 186 10.28 -5.96 11.36
CA ASN A 186 9.08 -5.29 11.86
C ASN A 186 9.37 -3.92 12.51
N SER A 187 10.33 -3.18 11.97
CA SER A 187 10.86 -1.95 12.56
C SER A 187 10.84 -0.83 11.52
N ARG A 188 9.65 -0.33 11.20
CA ARG A 188 9.41 0.78 10.25
C ARG A 188 10.00 2.07 10.77
N ALA A 189 10.29 3.03 9.88
CA ALA A 189 10.85 4.31 10.32
C ALA A 189 9.76 5.29 10.77
N LEU A 190 8.75 5.54 9.92
CA LEU A 190 7.58 6.36 10.20
C LEU A 190 6.36 5.48 9.97
N ASP A 191 5.56 5.22 11.00
CA ASP A 191 4.43 4.30 10.93
C ASP A 191 3.19 4.89 11.62
N ALA A 192 2.07 4.94 10.89
CA ALA A 192 0.82 5.47 11.39
C ALA A 192 -0.32 4.45 11.24
N THR A 193 -1.06 4.22 12.32
CA THR A 193 -2.19 3.28 12.36
C THR A 193 -3.41 3.94 13.01
N TYR A 194 -4.60 3.38 12.81
CA TYR A 194 -5.84 3.85 13.45
C TYR A 194 -6.00 5.38 13.47
N SER A 195 -5.96 6.00 12.28
CA SER A 195 -6.06 7.46 12.09
C SER A 195 -4.93 8.29 12.74
N GLY A 196 -3.83 7.68 13.17
CA GLY A 196 -2.62 8.40 13.58
C GLY A 196 -2.06 9.25 12.44
N THR A 197 -1.39 10.35 12.78
CA THR A 197 -0.83 11.28 11.80
C THR A 197 0.66 11.53 12.06
N ILE A 198 1.48 11.40 11.01
CA ILE A 198 2.90 11.76 11.02
C ILE A 198 3.17 12.78 9.92
N LEU A 199 3.66 13.96 10.32
CA LEU A 199 4.15 15.00 9.41
C LEU A 199 5.66 15.11 9.58
N ALA A 200 6.40 14.76 8.54
CA ALA A 200 7.86 14.74 8.54
C ALA A 200 8.45 15.71 7.50
N GLY A 201 9.63 16.27 7.80
CA GLY A 201 10.40 17.09 6.86
C GLY A 201 11.89 17.07 7.17
N LYS A 202 12.75 17.06 6.14
CA LYS A 202 14.21 16.95 6.30
C LYS A 202 14.64 15.74 7.12
N VAL A 203 13.99 14.59 6.89
CA VAL A 203 14.31 13.33 7.57
C VAL A 203 15.27 12.51 6.72
N THR A 204 16.24 11.88 7.38
CA THR A 204 17.05 10.81 6.80
C THR A 204 16.67 9.51 7.49
N ALA A 205 15.95 8.63 6.81
CA ALA A 205 15.46 7.37 7.37
C ALA A 205 16.10 6.15 6.69
N SER A 206 16.52 5.17 7.49
CA SER A 206 17.08 3.91 7.01
C SER A 206 16.56 2.73 7.82
N THR A 207 15.92 1.77 7.16
CA THR A 207 15.50 0.49 7.75
C THR A 207 16.29 -0.66 7.10
N LYS A 208 16.52 -1.77 7.84
CA LYS A 208 17.26 -2.93 7.31
C LYS A 208 16.56 -4.28 7.44
N GLY A 209 15.71 -4.47 8.44
CA GLY A 209 14.99 -5.73 8.63
C GLY A 209 13.83 -5.89 7.65
N ASP A 210 13.29 -7.10 7.60
CA ASP A 210 12.11 -7.41 6.79
C ASP A 210 10.86 -6.72 7.35
N HIS A 211 9.85 -6.53 6.50
CA HIS A 211 8.57 -5.89 6.85
C HIS A 211 8.74 -4.50 7.50
N SER A 212 9.72 -3.71 7.04
CA SER A 212 10.16 -2.47 7.66
C SER A 212 10.22 -1.33 6.65
N ALA A 213 9.09 -0.88 6.15
CA ALA A 213 9.01 0.29 5.26
C ALA A 213 9.49 1.59 5.95
N THR A 214 9.94 2.57 5.16
CA THR A 214 10.36 3.88 5.71
C THR A 214 9.20 4.81 6.01
N ALA A 215 8.21 4.87 5.12
CA ALA A 215 6.94 5.55 5.35
C ALA A 215 5.84 4.51 5.22
N ALA A 216 5.13 4.27 6.31
CA ALA A 216 4.13 3.22 6.40
C ALA A 216 2.84 3.75 7.01
N THR A 217 1.73 3.27 6.48
CA THR A 217 0.48 3.19 7.23
C THR A 217 0.08 1.72 7.35
N ASP A 218 -0.60 1.39 8.44
CA ASP A 218 -1.11 0.04 8.68
C ASP A 218 -2.52 0.09 9.30
N ARG A 219 -3.03 -1.07 9.72
CA ARG A 219 -4.35 -1.33 10.31
C ARG A 219 -5.12 -0.10 10.81
N GLY A 220 -6.31 0.10 10.25
CA GLY A 220 -7.17 1.24 10.58
C GLY A 220 -6.74 2.55 9.90
N GLY A 221 -5.85 2.47 8.91
CA GLY A 221 -5.34 3.59 8.15
C GLY A 221 -4.53 4.57 8.99
N GLY A 222 -4.46 5.82 8.56
CA GLY A 222 -3.56 6.82 9.14
C GLY A 222 -2.95 7.66 8.03
N SER A 223 -2.17 8.66 8.41
CA SER A 223 -1.64 9.63 7.45
C SER A 223 -0.15 9.85 7.69
N VAL A 224 0.68 9.63 6.67
CA VAL A 224 2.11 9.94 6.69
C VAL A 224 2.45 10.87 5.54
N SER A 225 2.87 12.09 5.85
CA SER A 225 3.29 13.08 4.85
C SER A 225 4.74 13.49 5.07
N VAL A 226 5.60 13.28 4.07
CA VAL A 226 7.06 13.45 4.17
C VAL A 226 7.58 14.43 3.11
N THR A 227 8.33 15.45 3.53
CA THR A 227 8.92 16.43 2.60
C THR A 227 10.44 16.54 2.72
N ASP A 228 11.11 16.92 1.64
CA ASP A 228 12.55 17.29 1.64
C ASP A 228 13.47 16.24 2.28
N SER A 229 13.20 14.94 2.05
CA SER A 229 13.76 13.84 2.86
C SER A 229 14.51 12.80 2.02
N THR A 230 15.30 11.97 2.70
CA THR A 230 16.01 10.83 2.10
C THR A 230 15.63 9.54 2.81
N LEU A 231 15.13 8.56 2.05
CA LEU A 231 14.60 7.30 2.59
C LEU A 231 15.38 6.09 2.03
N SER A 232 15.60 5.06 2.84
CA SER A 232 16.16 3.80 2.36
C SER A 232 15.67 2.58 3.12
N THR A 233 15.41 1.49 2.40
CA THR A 233 15.06 0.18 2.97
C THR A 233 15.96 -0.90 2.40
N ALA A 234 16.15 -2.00 3.14
CA ALA A 234 16.94 -3.14 2.65
C ALA A 234 16.30 -4.51 2.83
N GLY A 235 15.33 -4.66 3.73
CA GLY A 235 14.67 -5.93 3.98
C GLY A 235 13.69 -6.34 2.88
N SER A 236 13.34 -7.61 2.88
CA SER A 236 12.23 -8.16 2.11
C SER A 236 10.90 -7.58 2.61
N GLY A 237 9.91 -7.43 1.72
CA GLY A 237 8.59 -6.88 2.06
C GLY A 237 8.65 -5.49 2.70
N SER A 238 9.66 -4.69 2.35
CA SER A 238 9.95 -3.39 2.95
C SER A 238 10.01 -2.31 1.86
N PRO A 239 8.89 -1.96 1.20
CA PRO A 239 8.89 -0.88 0.23
C PRO A 239 9.32 0.45 0.87
N LEU A 240 9.68 1.45 0.05
CA LEU A 240 9.87 2.80 0.58
C LEU A 240 8.57 3.33 1.20
N LEU A 241 7.48 3.14 0.45
CA LEU A 241 6.13 3.58 0.78
C LEU A 241 5.23 2.35 0.93
N TYR A 242 4.70 2.12 2.12
CA TYR A 242 3.67 1.09 2.37
C TYR A 242 2.38 1.77 2.79
N SER A 243 1.26 1.44 2.15
CA SER A 243 -0.01 2.11 2.44
C SER A 243 -1.15 1.14 2.72
N THR A 244 -1.78 1.33 3.88
CA THR A 244 -3.17 0.93 4.17
C THR A 244 -4.01 2.15 4.62
N GLY A 245 -3.53 3.36 4.30
CA GLY A 245 -4.09 4.68 4.64
C GLY A 245 -3.62 5.74 3.63
N ASP A 246 -3.21 6.91 4.09
CA ASP A 246 -2.68 7.97 3.23
C ASP A 246 -1.17 8.13 3.39
N VAL A 247 -0.43 8.04 2.29
CA VAL A 247 1.01 8.34 2.24
C VAL A 247 1.29 9.40 1.17
N GLN A 248 1.92 10.50 1.56
CA GLN A 248 2.34 11.56 0.66
C GLN A 248 3.83 11.82 0.76
N VAL A 249 4.49 11.98 -0.40
CA VAL A 249 5.89 12.40 -0.46
C VAL A 249 6.11 13.53 -1.45
N ASN A 250 6.87 14.54 -1.02
CA ASN A 250 7.25 15.68 -1.86
C ASN A 250 8.73 16.02 -1.71
N ASN A 251 9.44 16.15 -2.83
CA ASN A 251 10.89 16.41 -2.83
C ASN A 251 11.66 15.35 -2.00
N VAL A 252 11.33 14.07 -2.24
CA VAL A 252 11.95 12.93 -1.56
C VAL A 252 12.83 12.15 -2.52
N THR A 253 14.01 11.77 -2.05
CA THR A 253 14.86 10.78 -2.73
C THR A 253 14.84 9.48 -1.93
N GLY A 254 14.64 8.34 -2.58
CA GLY A 254 14.64 7.07 -1.86
C GLY A 254 15.14 5.86 -2.64
N THR A 255 15.67 4.88 -1.92
CA THR A 255 16.14 3.61 -2.49
C THR A 255 15.69 2.40 -1.64
N ALA A 256 14.91 1.50 -2.22
CA ALA A 256 14.61 0.18 -1.67
C ALA A 256 15.52 -0.87 -2.31
N SER A 257 16.39 -1.51 -1.53
CA SER A 257 17.28 -2.54 -2.07
C SER A 257 16.75 -3.97 -1.95
N GLY A 258 15.78 -4.20 -1.07
CA GLY A 258 15.17 -5.52 -0.83
C GLY A 258 13.71 -5.64 -1.26
N SER A 259 13.10 -4.56 -1.76
CA SER A 259 11.67 -4.51 -2.07
C SER A 259 11.32 -3.50 -3.16
N GLN A 260 10.03 -3.43 -3.55
CA GLN A 260 9.47 -2.45 -4.50
C GLN A 260 9.62 -0.99 -4.02
N ILE A 261 9.30 -0.04 -4.90
CA ILE A 261 9.17 1.37 -4.54
C ILE A 261 7.99 1.55 -3.57
N ALA A 262 6.82 1.01 -3.94
CA ALA A 262 5.60 1.19 -3.19
C ALA A 262 4.72 -0.07 -3.19
N GLY A 263 4.09 -0.34 -2.04
CA GLY A 263 3.03 -1.33 -1.91
C GLY A 263 1.80 -0.68 -1.28
N MET A 264 0.63 -0.86 -1.90
CA MET A 264 -0.63 -0.29 -1.46
C MET A 264 -1.67 -1.39 -1.35
N GLU A 265 -2.26 -1.52 -0.17
CA GLU A 265 -3.34 -2.44 0.10
C GLU A 265 -4.65 -1.68 0.24
N GLY A 266 -5.74 -2.18 -0.35
CA GLY A 266 -7.09 -1.61 -0.26
C GLY A 266 -7.26 -0.26 -0.92
N TYR A 267 -8.34 0.44 -0.56
CA TYR A 267 -8.79 1.67 -1.21
C TYR A 267 -8.09 2.91 -0.62
N ASN A 268 -6.77 2.83 -0.62
CA ASN A 268 -5.88 3.76 0.08
C ASN A 268 -5.10 4.63 -0.90
N THR A 269 -4.33 5.57 -0.36
CA THR A 269 -3.77 6.67 -1.13
C THR A 269 -2.24 6.72 -1.04
N ILE A 270 -1.57 6.83 -2.20
CA ILE A 270 -0.14 7.16 -2.30
C ILE A 270 0.00 8.29 -3.32
N LEU A 271 0.55 9.42 -2.89
CA LEU A 271 0.74 10.59 -3.75
C LEU A 271 2.21 11.02 -3.71
N ILE A 272 2.83 11.05 -4.88
CA ILE A 272 4.27 11.26 -5.06
C ILE A 272 4.46 12.52 -5.91
N SER A 273 5.26 13.46 -5.43
CA SER A 273 5.54 14.71 -6.17
C SER A 273 6.99 15.10 -6.08
N ASN A 274 7.55 15.67 -7.15
CA ASN A 274 8.92 16.20 -7.17
C ASN A 274 9.98 15.21 -6.63
N SER A 275 9.77 13.90 -6.79
CA SER A 275 10.52 12.87 -6.04
C SER A 275 11.27 11.93 -6.97
N THR A 276 12.37 11.35 -6.48
CA THR A 276 13.13 10.31 -7.18
C THR A 276 13.19 9.06 -6.31
N LEU A 277 12.41 8.05 -6.66
CA LEU A 277 12.31 6.81 -5.89
C LEU A 277 12.80 5.63 -6.74
N GLU A 278 13.62 4.78 -6.14
CA GLU A 278 14.28 3.66 -6.82
C GLU A 278 14.09 2.35 -6.05
N SER A 279 13.78 1.28 -6.77
CA SER A 279 14.00 -0.08 -6.32
C SER A 279 15.15 -0.72 -7.07
N THR A 280 16.15 -1.22 -6.33
CA THR A 280 17.23 -2.04 -6.92
C THR A 280 16.97 -3.54 -6.80
N ASN A 281 15.79 -3.93 -6.32
CA ASN A 281 15.39 -5.32 -6.23
C ASN A 281 14.96 -5.82 -7.61
N THR A 282 15.46 -6.99 -8.01
CA THR A 282 15.19 -7.54 -9.35
C THR A 282 14.12 -8.64 -9.35
N GLY A 283 13.84 -9.22 -8.18
CA GLY A 283 12.98 -10.39 -8.01
C GLY A 283 11.70 -10.11 -7.22
N LYS A 284 11.02 -11.18 -6.80
CA LYS A 284 9.89 -11.08 -5.86
C LYS A 284 10.40 -10.73 -4.47
N THR A 285 9.55 -10.11 -3.67
CA THR A 285 9.85 -9.71 -2.29
C THR A 285 8.60 -9.86 -1.44
N GLY A 286 8.78 -10.05 -0.14
CA GLY A 286 7.69 -10.29 0.79
C GLY A 286 6.78 -11.42 0.30
N SER A 287 5.48 -11.12 0.23
CA SER A 287 4.46 -12.03 -0.27
C SER A 287 4.19 -11.90 -1.76
N ASP A 288 4.89 -11.06 -2.51
CA ASP A 288 4.44 -10.68 -3.84
C ASP A 288 4.40 -11.86 -4.83
N PRO A 289 3.29 -12.00 -5.60
CA PRO A 289 3.17 -13.06 -6.60
C PRO A 289 4.16 -12.93 -7.75
N ILE A 290 4.61 -11.71 -8.08
CA ILE A 290 5.55 -11.41 -9.17
C ILE A 290 6.55 -10.34 -8.74
N ALA A 291 7.67 -10.22 -9.46
CA ALA A 291 8.55 -9.05 -9.32
C ALA A 291 7.79 -7.81 -9.80
N ASN A 292 7.87 -6.71 -9.06
CA ASN A 292 7.17 -5.48 -9.41
C ASN A 292 7.89 -4.22 -8.91
N GLY A 293 7.65 -3.09 -9.59
CA GLY A 293 8.09 -1.77 -9.15
C GLY A 293 7.12 -1.14 -8.16
N VAL A 294 5.83 -1.34 -8.39
CA VAL A 294 4.70 -0.94 -7.56
C VAL A 294 3.65 -2.07 -7.57
N ILE A 295 3.09 -2.38 -6.40
CA ILE A 295 1.96 -3.29 -6.25
C ILE A 295 0.77 -2.58 -5.61
N ILE A 296 -0.41 -2.73 -6.21
CA ILE A 296 -1.67 -2.24 -5.66
C ILE A 296 -2.62 -3.45 -5.59
N TYR A 297 -3.06 -3.80 -4.39
CA TYR A 297 -3.78 -5.03 -4.16
C TYR A 297 -4.80 -4.93 -3.02
N GLN A 298 -5.63 -5.95 -2.84
CA GLN A 298 -6.42 -6.12 -1.62
C GLN A 298 -6.12 -7.50 -1.04
N SER A 299 -5.81 -7.57 0.26
CA SER A 299 -5.66 -8.86 0.97
C SER A 299 -6.96 -9.30 1.65
N THR A 300 -6.92 -10.42 2.38
CA THR A 300 -8.02 -10.92 3.21
C THR A 300 -7.83 -10.66 4.70
N SER A 301 -6.85 -9.83 5.09
CA SER A 301 -6.54 -9.51 6.49
C SER A 301 -7.65 -8.72 7.19
N GLY A 302 -8.28 -7.79 6.45
CA GLY A 302 -9.18 -6.78 7.01
C GLY A 302 -8.47 -5.50 7.45
N ASP A 303 -7.14 -5.42 7.35
CA ASP A 303 -6.33 -4.32 7.87
C ASP A 303 -6.46 -3.01 7.07
N ALA A 304 -6.83 -3.13 5.80
CA ALA A 304 -7.10 -2.02 4.90
C ALA A 304 -8.60 -1.87 4.61
N GLU A 305 -9.04 -0.62 4.42
CA GLU A 305 -10.40 -0.33 3.95
C GLU A 305 -10.63 -0.93 2.56
N SER A 306 -11.78 -1.59 2.40
CA SER A 306 -12.11 -2.40 1.22
C SER A 306 -13.62 -2.51 0.96
N SER A 307 -14.43 -1.75 1.69
CA SER A 307 -15.88 -1.93 1.80
C SER A 307 -16.70 -0.67 1.51
N THR A 308 -16.04 0.48 1.35
CA THR A 308 -16.67 1.79 1.07
C THR A 308 -17.10 1.97 -0.39
N GLY A 309 -16.68 1.07 -1.30
CA GLY A 309 -16.91 1.22 -2.74
C GLY A 309 -16.00 2.26 -3.39
N GLU A 310 -14.96 2.69 -2.66
CA GLU A 310 -13.93 3.62 -3.11
C GLU A 310 -12.82 2.87 -3.87
N HIS A 311 -11.88 3.63 -4.45
CA HIS A 311 -10.81 3.10 -5.28
C HIS A 311 -9.46 3.38 -4.61
N ALA A 312 -8.49 2.49 -4.83
CA ALA A 312 -7.11 2.77 -4.49
C ALA A 312 -6.58 3.93 -5.37
N THR A 313 -5.95 4.94 -4.78
CA THR A 313 -5.48 6.13 -5.51
C THR A 313 -3.95 6.20 -5.48
N PHE A 314 -3.30 5.95 -6.62
CA PHE A 314 -1.86 6.12 -6.77
C PHE A 314 -1.57 7.23 -7.77
N GLN A 315 -0.83 8.27 -7.36
CA GLN A 315 -0.49 9.35 -8.28
C GLN A 315 0.98 9.76 -8.18
N ALA A 316 1.57 10.12 -9.31
CA ALA A 316 2.91 10.67 -9.37
C ALA A 316 2.96 11.90 -10.28
N LYS A 317 3.52 13.01 -9.79
CA LYS A 317 3.71 14.27 -10.52
C LYS A 317 5.16 14.72 -10.49
N ASP A 318 5.71 15.20 -11.61
CA ASP A 318 7.05 15.81 -11.68
C ASP A 318 8.14 14.92 -11.04
N SER A 319 8.03 13.61 -11.21
CA SER A 319 8.79 12.61 -10.44
C SER A 319 9.56 11.64 -11.33
N THR A 320 10.41 10.82 -10.71
CA THR A 320 11.12 9.71 -11.35
C THR A 320 10.96 8.46 -10.51
N LEU A 321 10.44 7.39 -11.11
CA LEU A 321 10.28 6.08 -10.49
C LEU A 321 11.16 5.07 -11.23
N LYS A 322 12.13 4.47 -10.53
CA LYS A 322 13.11 3.56 -11.11
C LYS A 322 12.98 2.15 -10.55
N SER A 323 13.01 1.14 -11.41
CA SER A 323 12.93 -0.25 -10.99
C SER A 323 13.92 -1.12 -11.75
N ALA A 324 14.75 -1.85 -11.00
CA ALA A 324 15.72 -2.80 -11.55
C ALA A 324 15.11 -4.18 -11.89
N ILE A 325 13.78 -4.32 -11.85
CA ILE A 325 13.10 -5.57 -12.19
C ILE A 325 13.50 -6.09 -13.57
N THR A 326 13.74 -7.40 -13.65
CA THR A 326 14.10 -8.08 -14.91
C THR A 326 13.03 -9.09 -15.34
N SER A 327 11.82 -8.98 -14.77
CA SER A 327 10.63 -9.75 -15.06
C SER A 327 9.43 -9.11 -14.35
N GLY A 328 8.22 -9.57 -14.65
CA GLY A 328 7.01 -9.06 -13.97
C GLY A 328 6.55 -7.74 -14.56
N SER A 329 6.24 -6.74 -13.73
CA SER A 329 5.63 -5.49 -14.19
C SER A 329 6.06 -4.26 -13.39
N MET A 330 6.13 -3.09 -14.02
CA MET A 330 6.32 -1.84 -13.28
C MET A 330 5.13 -1.60 -12.34
N PHE A 331 3.89 -1.79 -12.81
CA PHE A 331 2.67 -1.71 -12.00
C PHE A 331 1.92 -3.05 -12.02
N TYR A 332 1.83 -3.69 -10.86
CA TYR A 332 1.05 -4.92 -10.68
C TYR A 332 -0.22 -4.68 -9.89
N PHE A 333 -1.35 -5.14 -10.41
CA PHE A 333 -2.67 -5.00 -9.80
C PHE A 333 -3.33 -6.36 -9.61
N THR A 334 -3.90 -6.59 -8.43
CA THR A 334 -4.66 -7.82 -8.17
C THR A 334 -5.70 -7.63 -7.07
N ASN A 335 -6.87 -8.25 -7.23
CA ASN A 335 -7.96 -8.24 -6.26
C ASN A 335 -8.47 -6.84 -5.85
N THR A 336 -8.33 -5.80 -6.67
CA THR A 336 -8.60 -4.42 -6.26
C THR A 336 -9.25 -3.57 -7.36
N THR A 337 -9.72 -2.38 -7.01
CA THR A 337 -10.09 -1.32 -7.95
C THR A 337 -9.17 -0.14 -7.70
N ALA A 338 -8.53 0.38 -8.76
CA ALA A 338 -7.46 1.37 -8.62
C ALA A 338 -7.48 2.43 -9.71
N ASP A 339 -7.23 3.66 -9.30
CA ASP A 339 -7.04 4.84 -10.13
C ASP A 339 -5.56 5.25 -10.06
N VAL A 340 -4.91 5.26 -11.22
CA VAL A 340 -3.51 5.68 -11.36
C VAL A 340 -3.43 6.90 -12.26
N VAL A 341 -2.79 7.98 -11.77
CA VAL A 341 -2.54 9.18 -12.56
C VAL A 341 -1.06 9.55 -12.51
N LEU A 342 -0.41 9.53 -13.68
CA LEU A 342 0.97 9.96 -13.86
C LEU A 342 0.99 11.28 -14.65
N ASN A 343 1.66 12.29 -14.11
CA ASN A 343 1.88 13.57 -14.77
C ASN A 343 3.35 14.01 -14.69
N ASN A 344 3.90 14.52 -15.79
CA ASN A 344 5.33 14.69 -16.04
C ASN A 344 6.26 13.74 -15.23
N THR A 345 6.05 12.41 -15.29
CA THR A 345 6.78 11.44 -14.47
C THR A 345 7.61 10.48 -15.33
N THR A 346 8.89 10.34 -15.01
CA THR A 346 9.77 9.40 -15.68
C THR A 346 9.66 8.01 -15.05
N LEU A 347 9.34 7.00 -15.85
CA LEU A 347 9.45 5.59 -15.46
C LEU A 347 10.74 5.00 -16.06
N ASP A 348 11.63 4.47 -15.22
CA ASP A 348 12.94 3.92 -15.63
C ASP A 348 13.01 2.44 -15.22
N PHE A 349 12.68 1.55 -16.15
CA PHE A 349 12.74 0.10 -15.98
C PHE A 349 13.00 -0.60 -17.32
N ASP A 350 13.43 -1.87 -17.29
CA ASP A 350 13.70 -2.63 -18.52
C ASP A 350 12.39 -3.14 -19.16
N THR A 351 11.84 -2.33 -20.06
CA THR A 351 10.60 -2.60 -20.83
C THR A 351 10.72 -3.84 -21.75
N SER A 352 11.94 -4.31 -22.03
CA SER A 352 12.17 -5.56 -22.77
C SER A 352 12.00 -6.82 -21.91
N LYS A 353 11.90 -6.66 -20.59
CA LYS A 353 11.85 -7.74 -19.60
C LYS A 353 10.60 -7.72 -18.73
N ALA A 354 10.06 -6.54 -18.46
CA ALA A 354 8.87 -6.35 -17.64
C ALA A 354 7.81 -5.55 -18.40
N THR A 355 6.54 -5.79 -18.09
CA THR A 355 5.42 -5.03 -18.64
C THR A 355 5.29 -3.68 -17.93
N LEU A 356 4.65 -2.71 -18.57
CA LEU A 356 4.26 -1.46 -17.92
C LEU A 356 3.15 -1.74 -16.88
N ILE A 357 2.10 -2.45 -17.30
CA ILE A 357 0.94 -2.81 -16.46
C ILE A 357 0.72 -4.32 -16.54
N ASN A 358 0.45 -4.92 -15.39
CA ASN A 358 -0.15 -6.25 -15.29
C ASN A 358 -1.34 -6.22 -14.32
N ALA A 359 -2.56 -6.31 -14.85
CA ALA A 359 -3.77 -6.54 -14.06
C ALA A 359 -4.18 -8.01 -14.17
N SER A 360 -4.02 -8.78 -13.10
CA SER A 360 -4.39 -10.20 -13.13
C SER A 360 -4.75 -10.73 -11.74
N GLY A 361 -5.64 -11.73 -11.73
CA GLY A 361 -5.84 -12.54 -10.54
C GLY A 361 -4.65 -13.44 -10.26
N ASN A 362 -4.57 -13.92 -9.02
CA ASN A 362 -3.50 -14.79 -8.57
C ASN A 362 -4.04 -15.93 -7.69
N ASP A 363 -3.20 -16.93 -7.41
CA ASP A 363 -3.51 -18.05 -6.50
C ASP A 363 -2.51 -18.09 -5.33
N SER A 364 -2.04 -16.91 -4.91
CA SER A 364 -1.03 -16.73 -3.86
C SER A 364 -1.63 -16.02 -2.64
N ASN A 365 -1.10 -16.31 -1.46
CA ASN A 365 -1.37 -15.61 -0.20
C ASN A 365 -2.83 -15.51 0.25
N ASN A 366 -3.77 -16.20 -0.41
CA ASN A 366 -5.21 -16.06 -0.22
C ASN A 366 -5.70 -14.60 -0.40
N TRP A 367 -5.15 -13.88 -1.38
CA TRP A 367 -5.63 -12.54 -1.76
C TRP A 367 -6.86 -12.66 -2.66
N GLY A 368 -7.99 -12.99 -2.03
CA GLY A 368 -9.26 -13.26 -2.70
C GLY A 368 -9.39 -14.72 -3.15
N SER A 369 -10.37 -14.97 -4.03
CA SER A 369 -10.63 -16.30 -4.60
C SER A 369 -10.07 -16.40 -6.01
N ALA A 370 -9.22 -17.39 -6.27
CA ALA A 370 -8.67 -17.64 -7.61
C ALA A 370 -9.80 -17.72 -8.65
N GLY A 371 -9.64 -16.98 -9.76
CA GLY A 371 -10.68 -16.87 -10.80
C GLY A 371 -11.75 -15.81 -10.52
N SER A 372 -11.64 -15.04 -9.44
CA SER A 372 -12.54 -13.94 -9.09
C SER A 372 -11.85 -12.80 -8.33
N ASN A 373 -10.52 -12.77 -8.37
CA ASN A 373 -9.66 -11.79 -7.69
C ASN A 373 -8.82 -10.98 -8.70
N GLY A 374 -9.39 -10.68 -9.86
CA GLY A 374 -8.79 -9.75 -10.82
C GLY A 374 -8.79 -8.32 -10.30
N ALA A 375 -8.31 -7.39 -11.13
CA ALA A 375 -8.31 -5.97 -10.80
C ALA A 375 -9.06 -5.14 -11.84
N THR A 376 -9.67 -4.03 -11.41
CA THR A 376 -10.27 -3.01 -12.27
C THR A 376 -9.43 -1.74 -12.16
N VAL A 377 -8.81 -1.32 -13.26
CA VAL A 377 -7.79 -0.27 -13.24
C VAL A 377 -8.14 0.84 -14.21
N THR A 378 -8.25 2.07 -13.73
CA THR A 378 -8.13 3.28 -14.54
C THR A 378 -6.68 3.75 -14.48
N PHE A 379 -5.96 3.71 -15.60
CA PHE A 379 -4.56 4.16 -15.66
C PHE A 379 -4.42 5.34 -16.62
N THR A 380 -3.98 6.49 -16.11
CA THR A 380 -3.94 7.75 -16.85
C THR A 380 -2.54 8.29 -16.95
N GLY A 381 -2.08 8.55 -18.18
CA GLY A 381 -0.94 9.42 -18.44
C GLY A 381 -1.42 10.80 -18.91
N ARG A 382 -0.91 11.87 -18.25
CA ARG A 382 -1.03 13.28 -18.66
C ARG A 382 0.35 13.85 -18.93
N ASP A 383 0.61 14.42 -20.10
CA ASP A 383 1.96 14.87 -20.48
C ASP A 383 3.02 13.79 -20.18
N GLN A 384 2.70 12.53 -20.49
CA GLN A 384 3.55 11.36 -20.21
C GLN A 384 4.23 10.81 -21.43
N THR A 385 5.41 10.23 -21.23
CA THR A 385 5.98 9.23 -22.13
C THR A 385 6.00 7.90 -21.39
N LEU A 386 5.13 6.98 -21.80
CA LEU A 386 5.00 5.64 -21.25
C LEU A 386 5.61 4.63 -22.21
N GLU A 387 6.31 3.63 -21.70
CA GLU A 387 6.88 2.54 -22.50
C GLU A 387 6.65 1.20 -21.80
N GLY A 388 6.38 0.16 -22.59
CA GLY A 388 6.20 -1.21 -22.13
C GLY A 388 4.79 -1.75 -22.44
N ASP A 389 4.68 -3.08 -22.44
CA ASP A 389 3.43 -3.76 -22.75
C ASP A 389 2.40 -3.62 -21.62
N VAL A 390 1.11 -3.67 -21.96
CA VAL A 390 -0.02 -3.68 -21.02
C VAL A 390 -0.71 -5.05 -21.08
N THR A 391 -0.87 -5.71 -19.94
CA THR A 391 -1.51 -7.02 -19.88
C THR A 391 -2.67 -7.03 -18.90
N ALA A 392 -3.77 -7.63 -19.30
CA ALA A 392 -4.90 -7.94 -18.42
C ALA A 392 -5.32 -9.40 -18.60
N ASP A 393 -5.67 -10.08 -17.51
CA ASP A 393 -6.34 -11.37 -17.64
C ASP A 393 -7.85 -11.21 -17.85
N THR A 394 -8.53 -12.29 -18.22
CA THR A 394 -9.97 -12.23 -18.53
C THR A 394 -10.86 -11.92 -17.34
N ILE A 395 -10.35 -11.87 -16.10
CA ILE A 395 -11.12 -11.46 -14.90
C ILE A 395 -10.73 -10.06 -14.41
N SER A 396 -9.88 -9.36 -15.16
CA SER A 396 -9.42 -8.00 -14.86
C SER A 396 -9.83 -7.03 -15.98
N SER A 397 -9.76 -5.73 -15.71
CA SER A 397 -9.95 -4.66 -16.69
C SER A 397 -8.91 -3.56 -16.52
N VAL A 398 -8.42 -3.04 -17.65
CA VAL A 398 -7.55 -1.86 -17.71
C VAL A 398 -8.15 -0.86 -18.69
N ASP A 399 -8.53 0.31 -18.18
CA ASP A 399 -8.89 1.48 -18.96
C ASP A 399 -7.68 2.43 -18.99
N LEU A 400 -6.92 2.38 -20.09
CA LEU A 400 -5.72 3.20 -20.29
C LEU A 400 -6.09 4.52 -20.97
N TYR A 401 -5.80 5.64 -20.32
CA TYR A 401 -6.01 6.99 -20.84
C TYR A 401 -4.68 7.67 -21.19
N LEU A 402 -4.56 8.10 -22.43
CA LEU A 402 -3.49 8.97 -22.92
C LEU A 402 -4.08 10.36 -23.14
N LEU A 403 -3.77 11.27 -22.23
CA LEU A 403 -4.29 12.62 -22.18
C LEU A 403 -3.16 13.65 -22.27
N GLU A 404 -3.49 14.86 -22.69
CA GLU A 404 -2.62 16.03 -22.60
C GLU A 404 -1.24 15.83 -23.24
N GLY A 405 -1.22 15.37 -24.49
CA GLY A 405 0.02 15.18 -25.24
C GLY A 405 0.81 13.91 -24.90
N SER A 406 0.19 12.98 -24.16
CA SER A 406 0.86 11.74 -23.78
C SER A 406 1.20 10.83 -24.95
N THR A 407 2.29 10.09 -24.83
CA THR A 407 2.68 9.02 -25.74
C THR A 407 2.82 7.72 -24.98
N TRP A 408 2.24 6.63 -25.50
CA TRP A 408 2.53 5.28 -25.05
C TRP A 408 3.17 4.47 -26.18
N THR A 409 4.33 3.88 -25.92
CA THR A 409 4.99 2.93 -26.82
C THR A 409 4.89 1.51 -26.26
N GLY A 410 4.11 0.66 -26.92
CA GLY A 410 3.91 -0.72 -26.46
C GLY A 410 2.73 -1.40 -27.14
N ALA A 411 2.44 -2.62 -26.70
CA ALA A 411 1.27 -3.36 -27.14
C ALA A 411 0.44 -3.87 -25.95
N ALA A 412 -0.81 -4.21 -26.22
CA ALA A 412 -1.71 -4.82 -25.25
C ALA A 412 -1.85 -6.34 -25.45
N SER A 413 -2.09 -7.08 -24.38
CA SER A 413 -2.42 -8.50 -24.44
C SER A 413 -3.46 -8.89 -23.40
N ILE A 414 -4.50 -9.60 -23.84
CA ILE A 414 -5.52 -10.19 -22.99
C ILE A 414 -5.20 -11.68 -22.83
N THR A 415 -5.06 -12.16 -21.60
CA THR A 415 -4.77 -13.57 -21.31
C THR A 415 -5.94 -14.27 -20.63
N GLU A 416 -6.28 -15.47 -21.07
CA GLU A 416 -7.31 -16.27 -20.40
C GLU A 416 -6.89 -16.60 -18.96
N ASN A 417 -7.72 -16.24 -17.98
CA ASN A 417 -7.56 -16.73 -16.62
C ASN A 417 -8.12 -18.15 -16.53
N SER A 418 -7.24 -19.15 -16.39
CA SER A 418 -7.64 -20.56 -16.36
C SER A 418 -8.53 -20.95 -15.16
N SER A 419 -8.55 -20.13 -14.12
CA SER A 419 -9.36 -20.35 -12.91
C SER A 419 -10.70 -19.60 -12.98
N ALA A 420 -10.92 -18.77 -14.01
CA ALA A 420 -12.14 -18.03 -14.20
C ALA A 420 -13.35 -18.98 -14.18
N THR A 421 -14.34 -18.64 -13.35
CA THR A 421 -15.63 -19.33 -13.36
C THR A 421 -16.61 -18.61 -14.27
N ASN A 422 -17.59 -19.32 -14.82
CA ASN A 422 -18.57 -18.74 -15.74
C ASN A 422 -19.21 -17.47 -15.16
N GLY A 423 -19.17 -16.38 -15.93
CA GLY A 423 -19.74 -15.09 -15.55
C GLY A 423 -18.88 -14.23 -14.61
N LYS A 424 -17.60 -14.57 -14.45
CA LYS A 424 -16.61 -13.77 -13.70
C LYS A 424 -15.58 -13.09 -14.57
N THR A 425 -15.67 -13.24 -15.89
CA THR A 425 -14.81 -12.55 -16.83
C THR A 425 -15.27 -11.10 -17.03
N SER A 426 -14.33 -10.19 -17.22
CA SER A 426 -14.60 -8.83 -17.68
C SER A 426 -15.08 -8.86 -19.14
N ASP A 427 -16.06 -8.01 -19.45
CA ASP A 427 -16.53 -7.78 -20.82
C ASP A 427 -15.52 -6.92 -21.62
N ALA A 428 -14.74 -6.10 -20.92
CA ALA A 428 -13.72 -5.24 -21.50
C ALA A 428 -12.38 -5.35 -20.73
N PRO A 429 -11.60 -6.44 -20.93
CA PRO A 429 -10.32 -6.56 -20.25
C PRO A 429 -9.31 -5.43 -20.55
N ILE A 430 -9.31 -4.87 -21.75
CA ILE A 430 -8.47 -3.71 -22.08
C ILE A 430 -9.22 -2.71 -22.95
N THR A 431 -9.34 -1.47 -22.48
CA THR A 431 -9.78 -0.30 -23.23
C THR A 431 -8.61 0.67 -23.36
N VAL A 432 -8.42 1.23 -24.56
CA VAL A 432 -7.43 2.30 -24.77
C VAL A 432 -8.15 3.57 -25.23
N ASN A 433 -7.88 4.67 -24.54
CA ASN A 433 -8.44 6.00 -24.76
C ASN A 433 -7.32 6.97 -25.14
N VAL A 434 -7.38 7.54 -26.34
CA VAL A 434 -6.36 8.45 -26.87
C VAL A 434 -6.99 9.79 -27.20
N ASP A 435 -6.63 10.83 -26.44
CA ASP A 435 -7.16 12.17 -26.67
C ASP A 435 -6.63 12.78 -27.99
N GLY A 436 -7.16 13.97 -28.33
CA GLY A 436 -6.85 14.65 -29.60
C GLY A 436 -5.40 15.12 -29.75
N THR A 437 -4.59 15.03 -28.69
CA THR A 437 -3.20 15.50 -28.64
C THR A 437 -2.20 14.37 -28.42
N SER A 438 -2.69 13.18 -28.06
CA SER A 438 -1.89 12.04 -27.62
C SER A 438 -1.64 11.02 -28.72
N THR A 439 -0.66 10.15 -28.49
CA THR A 439 -0.21 9.14 -29.46
C THR A 439 -0.05 7.77 -28.81
N TRP A 440 -0.58 6.74 -29.45
CA TRP A 440 -0.18 5.36 -29.18
C TRP A 440 0.74 4.88 -30.30
N VAL A 441 1.99 4.56 -29.94
CA VAL A 441 2.98 3.89 -30.79
C VAL A 441 2.87 2.38 -30.56
N VAL A 442 2.25 1.68 -31.50
CA VAL A 442 1.97 0.24 -31.45
C VAL A 442 3.19 -0.53 -31.92
N THR A 443 3.70 -1.45 -31.10
CA THR A 443 4.95 -2.18 -31.39
C THR A 443 4.74 -3.53 -32.08
N LYS A 444 3.52 -4.07 -32.07
CA LYS A 444 3.13 -5.34 -32.71
C LYS A 444 1.61 -5.46 -32.82
N ASP A 445 1.15 -6.42 -33.62
CA ASP A 445 -0.26 -6.78 -33.69
C ASP A 445 -0.85 -7.02 -32.30
N THR A 446 -1.99 -6.40 -32.01
CA THR A 446 -2.63 -6.45 -30.69
C THR A 446 -4.13 -6.61 -30.80
N THR A 447 -4.73 -7.24 -29.79
CA THR A 447 -6.18 -7.39 -29.66
C THR A 447 -6.62 -6.81 -28.33
N ILE A 448 -7.56 -5.87 -28.38
CA ILE A 448 -8.15 -5.18 -27.24
C ILE A 448 -9.66 -5.19 -27.33
N SER A 449 -10.33 -4.92 -26.21
CA SER A 449 -11.79 -4.90 -26.16
C SER A 449 -12.34 -3.64 -26.81
N ALA A 450 -11.84 -2.48 -26.39
CA ALA A 450 -12.35 -1.20 -26.84
C ALA A 450 -11.23 -0.21 -27.17
N LEU A 451 -11.49 0.66 -28.15
CA LEU A 451 -10.57 1.71 -28.58
C LEU A 451 -11.32 3.00 -28.87
N ASN A 452 -10.92 4.06 -28.17
CA ASN A 452 -11.50 5.39 -28.30
C ASN A 452 -10.42 6.38 -28.73
N VAL A 453 -10.54 6.95 -29.93
CA VAL A 453 -9.54 7.88 -30.48
C VAL A 453 -10.20 9.21 -30.84
N ALA A 454 -9.99 10.23 -30.01
CA ALA A 454 -10.53 11.55 -30.26
C ALA A 454 -9.88 12.20 -31.50
N SER A 455 -10.57 13.19 -32.08
CA SER A 455 -10.06 13.90 -33.27
C SER A 455 -8.68 14.53 -32.99
N GLY A 456 -7.68 14.13 -33.77
CA GLY A 456 -6.29 14.57 -33.64
C GLY A 456 -5.37 13.54 -32.98
N GLY A 457 -5.94 12.59 -32.22
CA GLY A 457 -5.21 11.48 -31.62
C GLY A 457 -4.64 10.54 -32.68
N LYS A 458 -3.49 9.91 -32.37
CA LYS A 458 -2.72 9.14 -33.35
C LYS A 458 -2.46 7.72 -32.87
N ILE A 459 -2.67 6.76 -33.77
CA ILE A 459 -2.28 5.36 -33.60
C ILE A 459 -1.32 5.03 -34.74
N VAL A 460 -0.04 4.87 -34.40
CA VAL A 460 1.06 4.72 -35.36
C VAL A 460 1.99 3.60 -34.94
N ASP A 461 2.87 3.14 -35.83
CA ASP A 461 3.97 2.26 -35.45
C ASP A 461 5.24 3.05 -35.08
N GLU A 462 6.34 2.35 -34.80
CA GLU A 462 7.62 2.96 -34.44
C GLU A 462 8.24 3.84 -35.55
N ASN A 463 7.83 3.65 -36.81
CA ASN A 463 8.26 4.49 -37.92
C ASN A 463 7.36 5.73 -38.11
N GLY A 464 6.24 5.79 -37.39
CA GLY A 464 5.23 6.83 -37.51
C GLY A 464 4.17 6.54 -38.58
N ASP A 465 4.16 5.34 -39.16
CA ASP A 465 3.16 4.95 -40.14
C ASP A 465 1.83 4.65 -39.45
N THR A 466 0.72 5.06 -40.06
CA THR A 466 -0.62 4.84 -39.45
C THR A 466 -0.92 3.35 -39.38
N VAL A 467 -1.39 2.90 -38.22
CA VAL A 467 -1.75 1.49 -37.96
C VAL A 467 -3.14 1.18 -38.48
N THR A 468 -3.32 -0.03 -39.04
CA THR A 468 -4.65 -0.49 -39.47
C THR A 468 -5.49 -0.87 -38.24
N ILE A 469 -6.73 -0.37 -38.17
CA ILE A 469 -7.66 -0.69 -37.08
C ILE A 469 -8.82 -1.51 -37.63
N VAL A 470 -8.99 -2.71 -37.09
CA VAL A 470 -10.08 -3.63 -37.41
C VAL A 470 -11.00 -3.75 -36.19
N ALA A 471 -12.18 -3.13 -36.25
CA ALA A 471 -13.18 -3.23 -35.20
C ALA A 471 -14.33 -4.14 -35.65
N ASN A 472 -14.65 -5.15 -34.84
CA ASN A 472 -15.73 -6.10 -35.12
C ASN A 472 -15.63 -6.73 -36.53
N GLY A 473 -14.41 -7.11 -36.92
CA GLY A 473 -14.12 -7.72 -38.22
C GLY A 473 -14.20 -6.77 -39.43
N LYS A 474 -14.34 -5.46 -39.22
CA LYS A 474 -14.34 -4.44 -40.27
C LYS A 474 -13.18 -3.48 -40.07
N THR A 475 -12.45 -3.19 -41.14
CA THR A 475 -11.46 -2.11 -41.14
C THR A 475 -12.17 -0.77 -40.97
N VAL A 476 -11.93 -0.10 -39.85
CA VAL A 476 -12.47 1.24 -39.53
C VAL A 476 -11.45 2.35 -39.78
N VAL A 477 -10.16 2.03 -39.73
CA VAL A 477 -9.05 2.88 -40.16
C VAL A 477 -8.11 2.05 -41.03
N SER A 478 -7.83 2.51 -42.25
CA SER A 478 -6.81 1.92 -43.11
C SER A 478 -5.47 2.58 -42.81
N GLY A 479 -4.48 1.79 -42.43
CA GLY A 479 -3.11 2.24 -42.19
C GLY A 479 -2.16 1.86 -43.32
N ASP A 480 -0.96 2.45 -43.28
CA ASP A 480 0.17 2.10 -44.15
C ASP A 480 1.17 1.16 -43.45
N SER A 481 1.04 1.00 -42.13
CA SER A 481 1.83 0.05 -41.33
C SER A 481 1.39 -1.40 -41.58
N ASP A 482 2.34 -2.33 -41.45
CA ASP A 482 2.06 -3.78 -41.43
C ASP A 482 1.37 -4.25 -40.13
N ILE A 483 1.30 -3.38 -39.11
CA ILE A 483 0.69 -3.67 -37.81
C ILE A 483 -0.84 -3.48 -37.87
N THR A 484 -1.56 -4.38 -37.19
CA THR A 484 -3.01 -4.30 -36.99
C THR A 484 -3.40 -4.26 -35.51
N VAL A 485 -4.24 -3.29 -35.16
CA VAL A 485 -4.99 -3.27 -33.90
C VAL A 485 -6.37 -3.87 -34.16
N THR A 486 -6.66 -4.99 -33.50
CA THR A 486 -7.98 -5.65 -33.53
C THR A 486 -8.79 -5.24 -32.30
N VAL A 487 -10.00 -4.73 -32.52
CA VAL A 487 -10.92 -4.28 -31.49
C VAL A 487 -12.14 -5.18 -31.49
N THR A 488 -12.38 -5.89 -30.39
CA THR A 488 -13.38 -6.97 -30.34
C THR A 488 -14.78 -6.53 -29.92
N ASP A 489 -14.93 -5.35 -29.32
CA ASP A 489 -16.22 -4.84 -28.85
C ASP A 489 -16.54 -3.46 -29.45
N SER A 490 -15.90 -2.39 -28.99
CA SER A 490 -16.31 -1.03 -29.37
C SER A 490 -15.17 -0.16 -29.87
N TYR A 491 -15.43 0.56 -30.97
CA TYR A 491 -14.56 1.61 -31.48
C TYR A 491 -15.33 2.93 -31.49
N SER A 492 -14.77 3.97 -30.88
CA SER A 492 -15.35 5.31 -30.81
C SER A 492 -14.35 6.39 -31.21
N THR A 493 -14.89 7.57 -31.51
CA THR A 493 -14.11 8.80 -31.77
C THR A 493 -14.27 9.84 -30.67
N THR A 494 -14.78 9.42 -29.51
CA THR A 494 -14.98 10.25 -28.31
C THR A 494 -14.21 9.60 -27.16
N VAL A 495 -13.47 10.42 -26.42
CA VAL A 495 -12.81 10.03 -25.18
C VAL A 495 -13.52 10.78 -24.06
N ASP A 496 -14.10 10.03 -23.13
CA ASP A 496 -14.75 10.57 -21.94
C ASP A 496 -13.87 10.24 -20.74
N ALA A 497 -13.22 11.26 -20.17
CA ALA A 497 -12.36 11.11 -18.99
C ALA A 497 -13.11 11.57 -17.73
N GLY A 498 -13.14 10.72 -16.71
CA GLY A 498 -13.81 10.97 -15.43
C GLY A 498 -12.90 11.61 -14.39
N SER A 499 -13.43 11.80 -13.18
CA SER A 499 -12.66 12.34 -12.04
C SER A 499 -11.54 11.41 -11.56
N ASP A 500 -11.64 10.11 -11.85
CA ASP A 500 -10.62 9.07 -11.63
C ASP A 500 -9.36 9.27 -12.50
N THR A 501 -9.44 10.14 -13.51
CA THR A 501 -8.30 10.50 -14.38
C THR A 501 -7.60 11.79 -13.96
N GLU A 502 -8.09 12.47 -12.91
CA GLU A 502 -7.60 13.77 -12.47
C GLU A 502 -6.64 13.64 -11.28
N LEU A 503 -5.69 14.58 -11.19
CA LEU A 503 -4.82 14.67 -10.03
C LEU A 503 -5.62 15.11 -8.80
N ALA A 504 -5.34 14.49 -7.66
CA ALA A 504 -5.99 14.81 -6.39
C ALA A 504 -5.55 16.20 -5.87
N ASP A 505 -6.42 16.87 -5.13
CA ASP A 505 -5.99 18.01 -4.32
C ASP A 505 -5.20 17.55 -3.08
N GLU A 506 -4.65 18.49 -2.30
CA GLU A 506 -3.98 18.20 -1.02
C GLU A 506 -4.85 17.33 -0.11
N THR A 507 -4.34 16.17 0.35
CA THR A 507 -5.11 15.25 1.21
C THR A 507 -4.70 15.25 2.68
N ILE A 508 -3.54 15.82 3.05
CA ILE A 508 -3.02 15.85 4.43
C ILE A 508 -2.61 17.28 4.77
N ASP A 509 -3.31 17.91 5.70
CA ASP A 509 -3.03 19.28 6.15
C ASP A 509 -1.68 19.36 6.90
N ARG A 510 -0.76 20.18 6.38
CA ARG A 510 0.56 20.42 6.97
C ARG A 510 0.67 21.73 7.74
N SER A 511 -0.42 22.47 7.93
CA SER A 511 -0.41 23.81 8.54
C SER A 511 0.20 23.87 9.94
N ASP A 512 -0.08 22.88 10.79
CA ASP A 512 0.50 22.77 12.13
C ASP A 512 2.01 22.48 12.07
N PHE A 513 2.44 21.63 11.14
CA PHE A 513 3.87 21.37 10.90
C PHE A 513 4.60 22.64 10.45
N ASP A 514 4.04 23.36 9.48
CA ASP A 514 4.61 24.58 8.93
C ASP A 514 4.69 25.70 9.98
N SER A 515 3.64 25.85 10.79
CA SER A 515 3.65 26.77 11.92
C SER A 515 4.70 26.39 12.96
N GLN A 516 4.82 25.10 13.30
CA GLN A 516 5.75 24.60 14.31
C GLN A 516 7.22 24.80 13.93
N PHE A 517 7.57 24.62 12.66
CA PHE A 517 8.97 24.67 12.19
C PHE A 517 9.31 25.90 11.35
N GLY A 518 8.35 26.81 11.14
CA GLY A 518 8.54 27.99 10.30
C GLY A 518 8.83 27.63 8.85
N THR A 519 8.19 26.58 8.33
CA THR A 519 8.32 26.11 6.95
C THR A 519 7.12 26.53 6.10
N SER A 520 7.20 26.24 4.80
CA SER A 520 6.11 26.41 3.84
C SER A 520 6.17 25.20 2.92
N THR A 521 5.52 24.12 3.35
CA THR A 521 5.59 22.81 2.69
C THR A 521 4.33 22.48 1.90
N SER A 522 3.58 23.52 1.49
CA SER A 522 2.34 23.42 0.71
C SER A 522 2.48 22.39 -0.40
N TRP A 523 1.56 21.44 -0.40
CA TRP A 523 1.56 20.29 -1.29
C TRP A 523 0.33 20.36 -2.19
N SER A 524 0.50 20.10 -3.49
CA SER A 524 -0.61 20.07 -4.44
C SER A 524 -0.21 19.21 -5.64
N MET A 525 -1.08 18.29 -6.04
CA MET A 525 -0.91 17.55 -7.30
C MET A 525 -1.63 18.26 -8.45
N SER A 526 -2.64 19.09 -8.19
CA SER A 526 -3.38 19.85 -9.20
C SER A 526 -2.60 21.03 -9.81
#